data_AF-A0A3D5PZ17-F1
#
_entry.id   AF-A0A3D5PZ17-F1
#
_cell.length_a   1.000
_cell.length_b   1.000
_cell.length_c   1.000
_cell.angle_alpha   90.00
_cell.angle_beta   90.00
_cell.angle_gamma   90.00
#
_symmetry.space_group_name_H-M   'P 1'
#
loop_
_entity.id
_entity.type
_entity.pdbx_description
1 polymer ?
#
loop_
_entity_poly.entity_id
_entity_poly.type
_entity_poly.pdbx_seq_one_letter_code
_entity_poly.pdbx_strand_id
1 'polypeptide(L)'
;MAGGYRYQMGSQTWRFRNLAGLMAKASPPRSGDRLAGVMAESAEERVVAQMCLAELPLRTFLSEALVPYEDDEITRLILDSHDANAFQAVGHLTVGDFRNWLLSDLATPEAIEQLRPGLTPEMVAGVSKLMRNQDL
;
A
#
# COMPACT_ATOMS: atom_id res chain seq x y z
N MET A 1 -10.41 11.12 -13.61
CA MET A 1 -10.31 11.57 -12.21
C MET A 1 -10.44 10.34 -11.33
N ALA A 2 -9.34 9.81 -10.80
CA ALA A 2 -9.39 8.70 -9.87
C ALA A 2 -10.23 9.14 -8.65
N GLY A 3 -11.29 8.39 -8.36
CA GLY A 3 -12.17 8.69 -7.24
C GLY A 3 -11.42 8.57 -5.92
N GLY A 4 -11.67 9.48 -4.99
CA GLY A 4 -11.08 9.37 -3.65
C GLY A 4 -11.48 8.07 -2.94
N TYR A 5 -10.59 7.56 -2.10
CA TYR A 5 -10.81 6.35 -1.31
C TYR A 5 -11.80 6.63 -0.19
N ARG A 6 -12.63 5.64 0.15
CA ARG A 6 -13.69 5.77 1.15
C ARG A 6 -13.71 4.56 2.05
N TYR A 7 -13.94 4.79 3.34
CA TYR A 7 -14.20 3.73 4.32
C TYR A 7 -15.40 4.10 5.18
N GLN A 8 -16.31 3.14 5.42
CA GLN A 8 -17.45 3.35 6.31
C GLN A 8 -17.22 2.61 7.62
N MET A 9 -17.18 3.36 8.73
CA MET A 9 -17.09 2.83 10.08
C MET A 9 -18.37 3.20 10.83
N GLY A 10 -19.29 2.24 10.96
CA GLY A 10 -20.62 2.49 11.50
C GLY A 10 -21.40 3.53 10.69
N SER A 11 -21.75 4.65 11.32
CA SER A 11 -22.43 5.78 10.67
C SER A 11 -21.47 6.81 10.06
N GLN A 12 -20.17 6.74 10.36
CA GLN A 12 -19.18 7.70 9.89
C GLN A 12 -18.52 7.23 8.59
N THR A 13 -18.47 8.11 7.60
CA THR A 13 -17.77 7.87 6.34
C THR A 13 -16.49 8.69 6.29
N TRP A 14 -15.36 7.99 6.20
CA TRP A 14 -14.04 8.57 6.03
C TRP A 14 -13.68 8.63 4.55
N ARG A 15 -12.95 9.68 4.15
CA ARG A 15 -12.54 9.88 2.77
C ARG A 15 -11.07 10.28 2.71
N PHE A 16 -10.33 9.66 1.81
CA PHE A 16 -8.95 10.00 1.51
C PHE A 16 -8.87 10.47 0.06
N ARG A 17 -8.16 11.58 -0.17
CA ARG A 17 -8.20 12.29 -1.45
C ARG A 17 -7.73 11.44 -2.63
N ASN A 18 -6.65 10.70 -2.44
CA ASN A 18 -5.94 9.88 -3.44
C ASN A 18 -5.07 8.85 -2.71
N LEU A 19 -4.36 8.01 -3.46
CA LEU A 19 -3.59 6.90 -2.90
C LEU A 19 -2.46 7.39 -2.01
N ALA A 20 -1.75 8.44 -2.45
CA ALA A 20 -0.70 9.09 -1.66
C ALA A 20 -1.21 9.57 -0.30
N GLY A 21 -2.39 10.21 -0.27
CA GLY A 21 -3.04 10.65 0.97
C GLY A 21 -3.43 9.49 1.87
N LEU A 22 -4.02 8.43 1.32
CA LEU A 22 -4.35 7.23 2.08
C LEU A 22 -3.10 6.58 2.70
N MET A 23 -2.05 6.38 1.90
CA MET A 23 -0.79 5.80 2.34
C MET A 23 -0.07 6.65 3.40
N ALA A 24 -0.11 7.97 3.27
CA ALA A 24 0.47 8.87 4.27
C ALA A 24 -0.28 8.73 5.60
N LYS A 25 -1.61 8.81 5.56
CA LYS A 25 -2.48 8.70 6.74
C LYS A 25 -2.41 7.33 7.43
N ALA A 26 -2.13 6.25 6.71
CA ALA A 26 -1.93 4.91 7.26
C ALA A 26 -0.59 4.74 8.02
N SER A 27 0.34 5.68 7.90
CA SER A 27 1.68 5.54 8.51
C SER A 27 1.65 5.72 10.03
N PRO A 28 2.51 5.00 10.79
CA PRO A 28 2.76 5.33 12.20
C PRO A 28 3.21 6.80 12.36
N PRO A 29 2.93 7.46 13.50
CA PRO A 29 3.27 8.87 13.69
C PRO A 29 4.78 9.11 13.57
N ARG A 30 5.18 9.94 12.60
CA ARG A 30 6.57 10.39 12.40
C ARG A 30 6.61 11.91 12.39
N SER A 31 7.66 12.49 12.96
CA SER A 31 7.83 13.95 13.04
C SER A 31 7.95 14.61 11.66
N GLY A 32 8.59 13.93 10.69
CA GLY A 32 8.68 14.40 9.31
C GLY A 32 7.31 14.49 8.62
N ASP A 33 6.48 13.45 8.74
CA ASP A 33 5.13 13.43 8.16
C ASP A 33 4.22 14.48 8.81
N ARG A 34 4.44 14.77 10.09
CA ARG A 34 3.79 15.89 10.79
C ARG A 34 4.18 17.23 10.17
N LEU A 35 5.48 17.46 10.00
CA LEU A 35 6.01 18.71 9.45
C LEU A 35 5.55 18.93 8.01
N ALA A 36 5.47 17.86 7.22
CA ALA A 36 4.96 17.88 5.85
C ALA A 36 3.42 18.01 5.76
N GLY A 37 2.70 17.91 6.89
CA GLY A 37 1.24 18.04 6.93
C GLY A 37 0.48 16.85 6.34
N VAL A 38 1.11 15.68 6.23
CA VAL A 38 0.52 14.49 5.56
C VAL A 38 0.08 13.40 6.55
N MET A 39 0.52 13.48 7.81
CA MET A 39 0.15 12.49 8.84
C MET A 39 -1.35 12.51 9.17
N ALA A 40 -1.85 11.42 9.74
CA ALA A 40 -3.19 11.37 10.32
C ALA A 40 -3.36 12.37 11.48
N GLU A 41 -4.51 13.03 11.53
CA GLU A 41 -4.87 14.01 12.57
C GLU A 41 -5.17 13.33 13.89
N SER A 42 -5.61 12.07 13.85
CA SER A 42 -5.90 11.26 15.04
C SER A 42 -5.45 9.82 14.87
N ALA A 43 -5.35 9.11 15.99
CA ALA A 43 -5.11 7.66 15.97
C ALA A 43 -6.26 6.91 15.28
N GLU A 44 -7.50 7.41 15.40
CA GLU A 44 -8.68 6.84 14.74
C GLU A 44 -8.58 6.99 13.22
N GLU A 45 -8.26 8.19 12.70
CA GLU A 45 -8.08 8.41 11.26
C GLU A 45 -6.99 7.48 10.71
N ARG A 46 -5.89 7.30 11.46
CA ARG A 46 -4.82 6.36 11.06
C ARG A 46 -5.33 4.93 10.95
N VAL A 47 -6.06 4.45 11.96
CA VAL A 47 -6.59 3.08 11.95
C VAL A 47 -7.58 2.91 10.79
N VAL A 48 -8.45 3.88 10.54
CA VAL A 48 -9.37 3.82 9.39
C VAL A 48 -8.62 3.86 8.06
N ALA A 49 -7.54 4.62 7.95
CA ALA A 49 -6.66 4.60 6.77
C ALA A 49 -6.01 3.22 6.58
N GLN A 50 -5.53 2.58 7.66
CA GLN A 50 -5.00 1.21 7.59
C GLN A 50 -6.07 0.20 7.14
N MET A 51 -7.30 0.31 7.65
CA MET A 51 -8.42 -0.55 7.24
C MET A 51 -8.78 -0.35 5.76
N CYS A 52 -8.86 0.91 5.31
CA CYS A 52 -9.12 1.23 3.91
C CYS A 52 -7.99 0.74 2.99
N LEU A 53 -6.73 0.91 3.40
CA LEU A 53 -5.57 0.42 2.68
C LEU A 53 -5.55 -1.11 2.60
N ALA A 54 -5.92 -1.79 3.68
CA ALA A 54 -5.96 -3.25 3.74
C ALA A 54 -6.93 -3.86 2.72
N GLU A 55 -8.03 -3.18 2.40
CA GLU A 55 -9.04 -3.64 1.43
C GLU A 55 -8.68 -3.34 -0.03
N LEU A 56 -7.60 -2.60 -0.30
CA LEU A 56 -7.23 -2.28 -1.68
C LEU A 56 -6.64 -3.51 -2.38
N PRO A 57 -7.06 -3.81 -3.63
CA PRO A 57 -6.36 -4.78 -4.46
C PRO A 57 -4.90 -4.36 -4.66
N LEU A 58 -3.94 -5.29 -4.57
CA LEU A 58 -2.52 -4.99 -4.83
C LEU A 58 -2.31 -4.37 -6.22
N ARG A 59 -3.09 -4.80 -7.21
CA ARG A 59 -3.06 -4.25 -8.58
C ARG A 59 -3.30 -2.75 -8.67
N THR A 60 -3.91 -2.13 -7.64
CA THR A 60 -4.14 -0.68 -7.59
C THR A 60 -2.84 0.10 -7.81
N PHE A 61 -1.73 -0.38 -7.24
CA PHE A 61 -0.41 0.27 -7.36
C PHE A 61 0.21 0.22 -8.77
N LEU A 62 -0.35 -0.59 -9.68
CA LEU A 62 0.07 -0.65 -11.09
C LEU A 62 -0.72 0.32 -11.98
N SER A 63 -1.91 0.73 -11.53
CA SER A 63 -2.81 1.61 -12.29
C SER A 63 -2.86 3.04 -11.73
N GLU A 64 -2.55 3.22 -10.46
CA GLU A 64 -2.52 4.52 -9.78
C GLU A 64 -1.15 4.71 -9.14
N ALA A 65 -0.28 5.48 -9.81
CA ALA A 65 1.03 5.83 -9.29
C ALA A 65 0.94 6.99 -8.29
N LEU A 66 1.78 6.97 -7.25
CA LEU A 66 1.86 8.05 -6.25
C LEU A 66 2.42 9.34 -6.86
N VAL A 67 3.35 9.19 -7.80
CA VAL A 67 3.88 10.26 -8.66
C VAL A 67 3.52 9.89 -10.10
N PRO A 68 3.02 10.83 -10.94
CA PRO A 68 2.62 10.50 -12.30
C PRO A 68 3.78 9.91 -13.13
N TYR A 69 3.48 8.88 -13.93
CA TYR A 69 4.47 8.18 -14.76
C TYR A 69 5.16 9.13 -15.75
N GLU A 70 4.42 10.07 -16.32
CA GLU A 70 4.92 11.09 -17.24
C GLU A 70 5.92 12.05 -16.60
N ASP A 71 5.80 12.31 -15.30
CA ASP A 71 6.54 13.34 -14.58
C ASP A 71 7.78 12.81 -13.85
N ASP A 72 7.94 11.49 -13.70
CA ASP A 72 9.00 10.90 -12.87
C ASP A 72 9.68 9.66 -13.49
N GLU A 73 10.99 9.73 -13.67
CA GLU A 73 11.81 8.65 -14.24
C GLU A 73 11.87 7.40 -13.35
N ILE A 74 11.78 7.57 -12.02
CA ILE A 74 11.83 6.46 -11.08
C ILE A 74 10.54 5.64 -11.15
N THR A 75 9.39 6.31 -11.21
CA THR A 75 8.09 5.67 -11.43
C THR A 75 8.08 4.90 -12.74
N ARG A 76 8.66 5.47 -13.82
CA ARG A 76 8.81 4.73 -15.09
C ARG A 76 9.64 3.48 -14.91
N LEU A 77 10.82 3.60 -14.31
CA LEU A 77 11.69 2.46 -14.05
C LEU A 77 10.97 1.36 -13.25
N ILE A 78 10.26 1.72 -12.19
CA ILE A 78 9.52 0.79 -11.34
C ILE A 78 8.44 0.04 -12.14
N LEU A 79 7.60 0.75 -12.89
CA LEU A 79 6.48 0.14 -13.62
C LEU A 79 6.96 -0.63 -14.85
N ASP A 80 7.95 -0.13 -15.58
CA ASP A 80 8.48 -0.77 -16.79
C ASP A 80 9.31 -2.03 -16.45
N SER A 81 9.87 -2.10 -15.24
CA SER A 81 10.65 -3.27 -14.77
C SER A 81 9.80 -4.31 -14.04
N HIS A 82 8.50 -4.06 -13.84
CA HIS A 82 7.62 -4.96 -13.10
C HIS A 82 7.35 -6.25 -13.89
N ASP A 83 7.64 -7.41 -13.29
CA ASP A 83 7.36 -8.72 -13.87
C ASP A 83 5.92 -9.19 -13.56
N ALA A 84 5.06 -9.11 -14.56
CA ALA A 84 3.66 -9.53 -14.45
C ALA A 84 3.49 -11.04 -14.19
N ASN A 85 4.42 -11.88 -14.61
CA ASN A 85 4.37 -13.34 -14.38
C ASN A 85 4.72 -13.66 -12.93
N ALA A 86 5.80 -13.07 -12.41
CA ALA A 86 6.17 -13.18 -11.00
C ALA A 86 5.04 -12.72 -10.07
N PHE A 87 4.35 -11.64 -10.45
CA PHE A 87 3.25 -11.09 -9.67
C PHE A 87 1.98 -11.96 -9.65
N GLN A 88 1.80 -12.92 -10.57
CA GLN A 88 0.55 -13.70 -10.67
C GLN A 88 0.17 -14.40 -9.37
N ALA A 89 1.18 -14.88 -8.62
CA ALA A 89 1.00 -15.61 -7.36
C ALA A 89 0.21 -14.81 -6.32
N VAL A 90 0.39 -13.48 -6.26
CA VAL A 90 -0.24 -12.61 -5.25
C VAL A 90 -1.13 -11.53 -5.85
N GLY A 91 -1.16 -11.35 -7.17
CA GLY A 91 -1.86 -10.21 -7.79
C GLY A 91 -3.39 -10.21 -7.64
N HIS A 92 -3.98 -11.31 -7.15
CA HIS A 92 -5.41 -11.37 -6.81
C HIS A 92 -5.69 -10.92 -5.37
N LEU A 93 -4.65 -10.74 -4.54
CA LEU A 93 -4.77 -10.40 -3.14
C LEU A 93 -5.02 -8.90 -2.94
N THR A 94 -5.64 -8.58 -1.81
CA THR A 94 -5.64 -7.24 -1.24
C THR A 94 -4.31 -6.96 -0.52
N VAL A 95 -4.04 -5.71 -0.13
CA VAL A 95 -2.85 -5.37 0.69
C VAL A 95 -2.89 -6.11 2.03
N GLY A 96 -4.07 -6.23 2.64
CA GLY A 96 -4.26 -6.98 3.87
C GLY A 96 -4.01 -8.48 3.70
N ASP A 97 -4.52 -9.07 2.61
CA ASP A 97 -4.27 -10.48 2.32
C ASP A 97 -2.81 -10.75 1.97
N PHE A 98 -2.13 -9.79 1.33
CA PHE A 98 -0.70 -9.89 1.08
C PHE A 98 0.13 -9.89 2.37
N ARG A 99 -0.25 -9.07 3.37
CA ARG A 99 0.33 -9.17 4.72
C ARG A 99 0.17 -10.58 5.28
N ASN A 100 -1.02 -11.15 5.19
CA ASN A 100 -1.28 -12.49 5.71
C ASN A 100 -0.47 -13.56 4.96
N TRP A 101 -0.31 -13.42 3.64
CA TRP A 101 0.51 -14.30 2.83
C TRP A 101 2.00 -14.24 3.26
N LEU A 102 2.55 -13.04 3.43
CA LEU A 102 3.94 -12.83 3.89
C LEU A 102 4.20 -13.43 5.28
N LEU A 103 3.19 -13.48 6.15
CA LEU A 103 3.30 -14.02 7.51
C LEU A 103 2.94 -15.51 7.59
N SER A 104 2.66 -16.16 6.45
CA SER A 104 2.32 -17.58 6.38
C SER A 104 3.52 -18.45 6.04
N ASP A 105 3.40 -19.76 6.25
CA ASP A 105 4.42 -20.75 5.87
C ASP A 105 4.63 -20.84 4.34
N LEU A 106 3.78 -20.21 3.53
CA LEU A 106 3.91 -20.16 2.07
C LEU A 106 5.01 -19.18 1.62
N ALA A 107 5.34 -18.17 2.43
CA ALA A 107 6.31 -17.14 2.11
C ALA A 107 7.74 -17.62 2.40
N THR A 108 8.17 -18.71 1.75
CA THR A 108 9.55 -19.19 1.86
C THR A 108 10.54 -18.22 1.18
N PRO A 109 11.85 -18.27 1.52
CA PRO A 109 12.85 -17.45 0.84
C PRO A 109 12.81 -17.59 -0.68
N GLU A 110 12.61 -18.80 -1.20
CA GLU A 110 12.53 -19.07 -2.64
C GLU A 110 11.28 -18.47 -3.26
N ALA A 111 10.13 -18.57 -2.57
CA ALA A 111 8.88 -17.97 -3.02
C ALA A 111 8.97 -16.44 -3.06
N ILE A 112 9.60 -15.82 -2.05
CA ILE A 112 9.82 -14.37 -1.98
C ILE A 112 10.78 -13.93 -3.09
N GLU A 113 11.89 -14.66 -3.31
CA GLU A 113 12.85 -14.33 -4.37
C GLU A 113 12.20 -14.37 -5.76
N GLN A 114 11.35 -15.37 -6.02
CA GLN A 114 10.57 -15.47 -7.26
C GLN A 114 9.52 -14.37 -7.39
N LEU A 115 8.89 -13.96 -6.29
CA LEU A 115 7.87 -12.92 -6.28
C LEU A 115 8.46 -11.50 -6.43
N ARG A 116 9.66 -11.26 -5.90
CA ARG A 116 10.31 -9.95 -5.81
C ARG A 116 10.23 -9.07 -7.07
N PRO A 117 10.51 -9.55 -8.31
CA PRO A 117 10.42 -8.70 -9.50
C PRO A 117 8.98 -8.30 -9.86
N GLY A 118 7.96 -8.96 -9.30
CA GLY A 118 6.56 -8.59 -9.42
C GLY A 118 6.04 -7.64 -8.34
N LEU A 119 6.89 -7.09 -7.47
CA LEU A 119 6.48 -6.15 -6.42
C LEU A 119 6.99 -4.75 -6.72
N THR A 120 6.11 -3.76 -6.59
CA THR A 120 6.53 -2.34 -6.60
C THR A 120 6.88 -1.87 -5.18
N PRO A 121 7.73 -0.82 -5.03
CA PRO A 121 8.01 -0.22 -3.73
C PRO A 121 6.74 0.23 -2.99
N GLU A 122 5.73 0.70 -3.70
CA GLU A 122 4.45 1.14 -3.14
C GLU A 122 3.64 -0.02 -2.55
N MET A 123 3.66 -1.20 -3.18
CA MET A 123 3.04 -2.42 -2.62
C MET A 123 3.71 -2.80 -1.29
N VAL A 124 5.04 -2.80 -1.27
CA VAL A 124 5.85 -3.15 -0.09
C VAL A 124 5.68 -2.09 1.02
N ALA A 125 5.62 -0.82 0.65
CA ALA A 125 5.31 0.27 1.57
C ALA A 125 3.87 0.18 2.10
N GLY A 126 2.92 -0.23 1.26
CA GLY A 126 1.52 -0.44 1.65
C GLY A 126 1.39 -1.52 2.70
N VAL A 127 1.98 -2.69 2.48
CA VAL A 127 1.89 -3.82 3.41
C VAL A 127 2.61 -3.55 4.74
N SER A 128 3.80 -2.93 4.70
CA SER A 128 4.56 -2.59 5.92
C SER A 128 3.83 -1.61 6.83
N LYS A 129 2.95 -0.75 6.30
CA LYS A 129 2.09 0.14 7.10
C LYS A 129 1.02 -0.61 7.88
N LEU A 130 0.72 -1.86 7.52
CA LEU A 130 -0.26 -2.72 8.21
C LEU A 130 0.39 -3.68 9.22
N MET A 131 1.72 -3.74 9.25
CA MET A 131 2.49 -4.68 10.06
C MET A 131 2.80 -4.11 11.44
N ARG A 132 2.77 -4.98 12.45
CA ARG A 132 3.26 -4.67 13.80
C ARG A 132 4.78 -4.82 13.85
N ASN A 133 5.42 -4.29 14.90
CA ASN A 133 6.87 -4.42 15.08
C ASN A 133 7.39 -5.87 15.14
N GLN A 134 6.55 -6.83 15.53
CA GLN A 134 6.94 -8.26 15.55
C GLN A 134 6.77 -8.92 14.17
N ASP A 135 5.89 -8.37 13.34
CA ASP A 135 5.68 -8.85 11.97
C ASP A 135 6.87 -8.44 11.08
N LEU A 136 7.52 -7.29 11.38
CA LEU A 136 8.66 -6.69 10.67
C LEU A 136 10.01 -7.23 11.18
#